data_AF-A0A6I2UEF2-F1
#
_entry.id   AF-A0A6I2UEF2-F1
#
_cell.length_a   1.000
_cell.length_b   1.000
_cell.length_c   1.000
_cell.angle_alpha   90.00
_cell.angle_beta   90.00
_cell.angle_gamma   90.00
#
_symmetry.space_group_name_H-M   'P 1'
#
loop_
_entity.id
_entity.type
_entity.pdbx_description
1 polymer ?
#
loop_
_entity_poly.entity_id
_entity_poly.type
_entity_poly.pdbx_seq_one_letter_code
_entity_poly.pdbx_strand_id
1 'polypeptide(L)'
;MTISDGMILRLEELILHINMTNARTADNGETLTSLLAKRECLQNKVGLMRDFLDRASELVERSAYTEIKVHSTVSVPEKRKELDALSKDLRNLDSRIQQLNWLTELQ
;
A
#
# COMPACT_ATOMS: atom_id res chain seq x y z
N MET A 1 -31.85 25.03 4.03
CA MET A 1 -30.91 23.93 3.75
C MET A 1 -29.52 24.51 3.84
N THR A 2 -28.80 24.18 4.90
CA THR A 2 -27.47 24.74 5.20
C THR A 2 -26.47 24.24 4.17
N ILE A 3 -25.46 25.03 3.82
CA ILE A 3 -24.42 24.65 2.83
C ILE A 3 -23.79 23.28 3.19
N SER A 4 -23.69 22.99 4.49
CA SER A 4 -23.20 21.72 5.03
C SER A 4 -24.05 20.51 4.61
N ASP A 5 -25.37 20.64 4.53
CA ASP A 5 -26.26 19.52 4.15
C ASP A 5 -26.09 19.18 2.67
N GLY A 6 -25.94 20.21 1.82
CA GLY A 6 -25.67 20.03 0.40
C GLY A 6 -24.32 19.37 0.13
N MET A 7 -23.30 19.65 0.94
CA MET A 7 -21.98 19.02 0.82
C MET A 7 -22.00 17.54 1.22
N ILE A 8 -22.74 17.18 2.27
CA ILE A 8 -22.87 15.79 2.71
C ILE A 8 -23.60 14.96 1.65
N LEU A 9 -24.69 15.48 1.09
CA LEU A 9 -25.42 14.82 0.00
C LEU A 9 -24.52 14.61 -1.23
N ARG A 10 -23.74 15.65 -1.60
CA ARG A 10 -22.82 15.52 -2.73
C ARG A 10 -21.72 14.49 -2.48
N LEU A 11 -21.22 14.41 -1.25
CA LEU A 11 -20.23 13.40 -0.87
C LEU A 11 -20.82 11.98 -0.97
N GLU A 12 -22.04 11.78 -0.48
CA GLU A 12 -22.74 10.50 -0.56
C GLU A 12 -22.94 10.05 -2.01
N GLU A 13 -23.40 10.95 -2.90
CA GLU A 13 -23.51 10.69 -4.34
C GLU A 13 -22.15 10.24 -4.92
N LEU A 14 -21.09 11.00 -4.67
CA LEU A 14 -19.76 10.68 -5.21
C LEU A 14 -19.27 9.31 -4.72
N ILE A 15 -19.44 9.00 -3.43
CA ILE A 15 -19.07 7.69 -2.87
C ILE A 15 -19.82 6.57 -3.58
N LEU A 16 -21.13 6.73 -3.78
CA LEU A 16 -21.95 5.73 -4.48
C LEU A 16 -21.46 5.50 -5.90
N HIS A 17 -21.31 6.57 -6.69
CA HIS A 17 -20.87 6.51 -8.08
C HIS A 17 -19.46 5.92 -8.22
N ILE A 18 -18.53 6.30 -7.34
CA ILE A 18 -17.17 5.74 -7.31
C ILE A 18 -17.22 4.24 -7.03
N ASN A 19 -17.96 3.82 -6.00
CA ASN A 19 -18.02 2.40 -5.63
C ASN A 19 -18.65 1.55 -6.74
N MET A 20 -19.73 2.04 -7.36
CA MET A 20 -20.39 1.36 -8.47
C MET A 20 -19.49 1.26 -9.70
N THR A 21 -18.78 2.34 -10.02
CA THR A 21 -17.81 2.36 -11.13
C THR A 21 -16.66 1.40 -10.85
N ASN A 22 -16.06 1.43 -9.65
CA ASN A 22 -14.96 0.54 -9.26
C ASN A 22 -15.34 -0.95 -9.31
N ALA A 23 -16.59 -1.27 -8.96
CA ALA A 23 -17.08 -2.65 -9.00
C ALA A 23 -17.31 -3.17 -10.42
N ARG A 24 -17.59 -2.29 -11.39
CA ARG A 24 -17.89 -2.64 -12.79
C ARG A 24 -16.67 -2.58 -13.70
N THR A 25 -15.76 -1.64 -13.46
CA THR A 25 -14.54 -1.49 -14.25
C THR A 25 -13.63 -2.67 -13.98
N ALA A 26 -13.34 -3.43 -15.03
CA ALA A 26 -12.47 -4.59 -14.98
C ALA A 26 -11.28 -4.42 -15.92
N ASP A 27 -10.12 -4.88 -15.47
CA ASP A 27 -8.90 -4.90 -16.26
C ASP A 27 -8.24 -6.28 -16.13
N ASN A 28 -8.00 -6.93 -17.28
CA ASN A 28 -7.54 -8.32 -17.36
C ASN A 28 -8.38 -9.31 -16.52
N GLY A 29 -9.69 -9.10 -16.43
CA GLY A 29 -10.61 -9.98 -15.70
C GLY A 29 -10.69 -9.72 -14.19
N GLU A 30 -9.98 -8.71 -13.66
CA GLU A 30 -10.07 -8.30 -12.26
C GLU A 30 -10.75 -6.94 -12.14
N THR A 31 -11.70 -6.81 -11.21
CA THR A 31 -12.36 -5.51 -10.96
C THR A 31 -11.40 -4.53 -10.31
N LEU A 32 -11.63 -3.23 -10.52
CA LEU A 32 -10.85 -2.17 -9.87
C LEU A 32 -10.94 -2.27 -8.34
N THR A 33 -12.10 -2.66 -7.79
CA THR A 33 -12.23 -2.99 -6.36
C THR A 33 -11.30 -4.11 -5.91
N SER A 34 -11.12 -5.17 -6.72
CA SER A 34 -10.17 -6.24 -6.41
C SER A 34 -8.72 -5.76 -6.45
N LEU A 35 -8.37 -4.94 -7.45
CA LEU A 35 -7.04 -4.33 -7.55
C LEU A 35 -6.73 -3.42 -6.35
N LEU A 36 -7.71 -2.63 -5.89
CA LEU A 36 -7.60 -1.81 -4.68
C LEU A 36 -7.36 -2.67 -3.43
N ALA A 37 -8.10 -3.76 -3.25
CA ALA A 37 -7.88 -4.68 -2.13
C ALA A 37 -6.46 -5.29 -2.17
N LYS A 38 -5.98 -5.70 -3.35
CA LYS A 38 -4.60 -6.21 -3.52
C LYS A 38 -3.57 -5.16 -3.17
N ARG A 39 -3.79 -3.91 -3.59
CA ARG A 39 -2.92 -2.77 -3.26
C ARG A 39 -2.85 -2.56 -1.75
N GLU A 40 -3.98 -2.53 -1.06
CA GLU A 40 -4.03 -2.35 0.40
C GLU A 40 -3.29 -3.48 1.14
N CYS A 41 -3.51 -4.73 0.76
CA CYS A 41 -2.79 -5.86 1.33
C CYS A 41 -1.27 -5.77 1.09
N LEU A 42 -0.86 -5.40 -0.13
CA LEU A 42 0.55 -5.27 -0.48
C LEU A 42 1.22 -4.10 0.23
N GLN A 43 0.53 -2.97 0.36
CA GLN A 43 0.98 -1.80 1.10
C GLN A 43 1.19 -2.14 2.59
N ASN A 44 0.23 -2.85 3.19
CA ASN A 44 0.36 -3.33 4.57
C ASN A 44 1.53 -4.30 4.73
N LYS A 45 1.72 -5.23 3.81
CA LYS A 45 2.85 -6.18 3.83
C LYS A 45 4.20 -5.47 3.73
N VAL A 46 4.33 -4.50 2.83
CA VAL A 46 5.53 -3.67 2.66
C VAL A 46 5.81 -2.85 3.92
N GLY A 47 4.79 -2.25 4.53
CA GLY A 47 4.91 -1.52 5.79
C GLY A 47 5.44 -2.42 6.91
N LEU A 48 4.77 -3.56 7.14
CA LEU A 48 5.18 -4.51 8.18
C LEU A 48 6.61 -5.03 7.99
N MET A 49 6.99 -5.37 6.75
CA MET A 49 8.34 -5.84 6.45
C MET A 49 9.39 -4.75 6.65
N ARG A 50 9.07 -3.50 6.32
CA ARG A 50 9.95 -2.36 6.56
C ARG A 50 10.17 -2.17 8.07
N ASP A 51 9.09 -2.08 8.84
CA ASP A 51 9.15 -1.91 10.29
C ASP A 51 9.92 -3.05 10.97
N PHE A 52 9.71 -4.29 10.51
CA PHE A 52 10.45 -5.46 10.97
C PHE A 52 11.95 -5.34 10.67
N LEU A 53 12.31 -4.95 9.45
CA LEU A 53 13.71 -4.83 9.05
C LEU A 53 14.41 -3.66 9.72
N ASP A 54 13.72 -2.56 9.94
CA ASP A 54 14.27 -1.40 10.64
C ASP A 54 14.64 -1.80 12.07
N ARG A 55 13.73 -2.45 12.80
CA ARG A 55 14.00 -3.01 14.14
C ARG A 55 15.08 -4.10 14.14
N ALA A 56 15.10 -4.96 13.13
CA ALA A 56 16.12 -6.01 13.00
C ALA A 56 17.50 -5.46 12.61
N SER A 57 17.55 -4.23 12.07
CA SER A 57 18.77 -3.53 11.68
C SER A 57 19.29 -2.56 12.74
N GLU A 58 18.44 -2.16 13.70
CA GLU A 58 18.84 -1.54 14.97
C GLU A 58 19.61 -2.56 15.84
N LEU A 59 20.74 -3.05 15.33
CA LEU A 59 21.79 -3.60 16.18
C LEU A 59 22.41 -2.43 16.93
N VAL A 60 22.34 -2.49 18.26
CA VAL A 60 22.96 -1.55 19.20
C VAL A 60 24.37 -1.14 18.72
N GLU A 61 24.55 0.14 18.37
CA GLU A 61 25.89 0.69 18.17
C GLU A 61 26.64 0.68 19.49
N ARG A 62 27.88 0.18 19.45
CA ARG A 62 28.73 0.01 20.64
C ARG A 62 29.67 1.19 20.79
N SER A 63 29.88 1.61 22.03
CA SER A 63 30.94 2.57 22.38
C SER A 63 32.18 1.90 23.01
N ALA A 64 32.06 0.65 23.51
CA ALA A 64 33.15 -0.07 24.19
C ALA A 64 33.32 -1.52 23.72
N TYR A 65 34.56 -2.04 23.78
CA TYR A 65 34.96 -3.36 23.26
C TYR A 65 34.54 -4.56 24.14
N THR A 66 34.05 -4.33 25.37
CA THR A 66 33.65 -5.38 26.34
C THR A 66 32.17 -5.81 26.27
N GLU A 67 31.31 -5.14 25.50
CA GLU A 67 29.88 -5.46 25.38
C GLU A 67 29.60 -6.72 24.52
N ILE A 68 28.46 -7.37 24.79
CA ILE A 68 27.97 -8.57 24.08
C ILE A 68 27.49 -8.18 22.68
N LYS A 69 27.90 -8.93 21.64
CA LYS A 69 27.42 -8.72 20.26
C LYS A 69 25.99 -9.24 20.11
N VAL A 70 25.06 -8.35 19.80
CA VAL A 70 23.71 -8.72 19.34
C VAL A 70 23.78 -8.94 17.84
N HIS A 71 23.37 -10.10 17.36
CA HIS A 71 23.26 -10.41 15.93
C HIS A 71 21.79 -10.59 15.56
N SER A 72 21.38 -10.05 14.41
CA SER A 72 20.05 -10.35 13.88
C SER A 72 19.98 -11.83 13.47
N THR A 73 18.96 -12.54 13.94
CA THR A 73 18.71 -13.96 13.59
C THR A 73 18.30 -14.13 12.12
N VAL A 74 18.02 -13.03 11.41
CA VAL A 74 17.59 -13.01 10.01
C VAL A 74 18.62 -12.31 9.14
N SER A 75 18.77 -12.80 7.90
CA SER A 75 19.59 -12.15 6.87
C SER A 75 18.91 -10.85 6.40
N VAL A 76 19.27 -9.74 7.05
CA VAL A 76 18.75 -8.39 6.74
C VAL A 76 18.95 -8.01 5.26
N PRO A 77 20.11 -8.29 4.61
CA PRO A 77 20.31 -7.93 3.20
C PRO A 77 19.38 -8.66 2.23
N GLU A 78 19.14 -9.97 2.44
CA GLU A 78 18.25 -10.76 1.58
C GLU A 78 16.79 -10.30 1.72
N LYS A 79 16.35 -10.07 2.97
CA LYS A 79 15.00 -9.59 3.25
C LYS A 79 14.77 -8.16 2.74
N ARG A 80 15.80 -7.31 2.72
CA ARG A 80 15.73 -5.98 2.11
C ARG A 80 15.53 -6.06 0.60
N LYS A 81 16.19 -7.00 -0.08
CA LYS A 81 15.98 -7.27 -1.51
C LYS A 81 14.55 -7.75 -1.80
N GLU A 82 13.98 -8.58 -0.94
CA GLU A 82 12.56 -8.99 -1.02
C GLU A 82 11.62 -7.77 -0.85
N LEU A 83 11.91 -6.90 0.11
CA LEU A 83 11.15 -5.66 0.33
C LEU A 83 11.21 -4.72 -0.87
N ASP A 84 12.38 -4.59 -1.51
CA ASP A 84 12.55 -3.77 -2.71
C ASP A 84 11.73 -4.29 -3.89
N ALA A 85 11.67 -5.61 -4.06
CA ALA A 85 10.83 -6.25 -5.07
C ALA A 85 9.34 -6.00 -4.81
N LEU A 86 8.86 -6.22 -3.58
CA LEU A 86 7.48 -5.95 -3.20
C LEU A 86 7.10 -4.47 -3.36
N SER A 87 8.04 -3.56 -3.06
CA SER A 87 7.85 -2.11 -3.25
C SER A 87 7.75 -1.75 -4.73
N LYS A 88 8.48 -2.45 -5.62
CA LYS A 88 8.35 -2.28 -7.07
C LYS A 88 6.99 -2.77 -7.55
N ASP A 89 6.53 -3.93 -7.09
CA ASP A 89 5.22 -4.48 -7.45
C ASP A 89 4.08 -3.54 -7.01
N LEU A 90 4.19 -2.95 -5.83
CA LEU A 90 3.22 -1.96 -5.33
C LEU A 90 3.16 -0.73 -6.25
N ARG A 91 4.30 -0.17 -6.66
CA ARG A 91 4.34 0.98 -7.58
C ARG A 91 3.75 0.66 -8.95
N ASN A 92 3.98 -0.54 -9.46
CA ASN A 92 3.41 -0.99 -10.74
C ASN A 92 1.89 -1.13 -10.64
N LEU A 93 1.39 -1.73 -9.55
CA LEU A 93 -0.03 -1.86 -9.28
C LEU A 93 -0.71 -0.49 -9.12
N ASP A 94 -0.08 0.43 -8.38
CA ASP A 94 -0.57 1.80 -8.23
C ASP A 94 -0.65 2.53 -9.57
N SER A 95 0.38 2.39 -10.40
CA SER A 95 0.41 3.01 -11.73
C SER A 95 -0.71 2.47 -12.61
N ARG A 96 -0.96 1.16 -12.56
CA ARG A 96 -2.08 0.51 -13.27
C ARG A 96 -3.44 1.01 -12.77
N ILE A 97 -3.64 1.11 -11.45
CA ILE A 97 -4.87 1.65 -10.86
C ILE A 97 -5.09 3.10 -11.28
N GLN A 98 -4.05 3.94 -11.25
CA GLN A 98 -4.17 5.34 -11.66
C GLN A 98 -4.48 5.46 -13.15
N GLN A 99 -3.85 4.65 -14.00
CA GLN A 99 -4.19 4.59 -15.42
C GLN A 99 -5.67 4.25 -15.63
N LEU A 100 -6.20 3.24 -14.92
CA LEU A 100 -7.60 2.87 -15.00
C LEU A 100 -8.52 4.00 -14.52
N ASN A 101 -8.19 4.67 -13.42
CA ASN A 101 -8.94 5.83 -12.94
C ASN A 101 -9.01 6.95 -13.99
N TRP A 102 -7.93 7.17 -14.74
CA TRP A 102 -7.89 8.18 -15.80
C TRP A 102 -8.67 7.80 -17.05
N LEU A 103 -8.75 6.51 -17.36
CA LEU A 103 -9.44 5.99 -18.56
C LEU A 103 -10.91 5.65 -18.32
N THR A 104 -11.38 5.75 -17.08
CA THR A 104 -12.75 5.39 -16.70
C THR A 104 -13.55 6.66 -16.41
N GLU A 105 -14.64 6.85 -17.14
CA GLU A 105 -15.62 7.89 -16.81
C GLU A 105 -16.44 7.47 -15.59
N LEU A 106 -16.64 8.40 -14.66
CA LEU A 106 -17.47 8.19 -13.48
C LEU A 106 -18.94 8.08 -13.90
N GLN A 107 -19.53 6.91 -13.71
CA GLN A 107 -20.95 6.63 -14.00
C GLN A 107 -21.82 6.87 -12.80
#